data_AF-A0A940QQC1-F1
#
_entry.id   AF-A0A940QQC1-F1
#
_cell.length_a   1.000
_cell.length_b   1.000
_cell.length_c   1.000
_cell.angle_alpha   90.00
_cell.angle_beta   90.00
_cell.angle_gamma   90.00
#
_symmetry.space_group_name_H-M   'P 1'
#
loop_
_entity.id
_entity.type
_entity.pdbx_description
1 polymer ?
#
loop_
_entity_poly.entity_id
_entity_poly.type
_entity_poly.pdbx_seq_one_letter_code
_entity_poly.pdbx_strand_id
1 'polypeptide(L)'
;SFSERVYLENDSWKGERVISEETAFIMRKMLREVVVNGTGKKAALQNKELCGKTGTTENYRDILFAGLTEDYVSSVWIGYDNGINSQALKDASSPEIWKNVFGNYADSVESDASFPECENVKISAYCAETGKQSAKRCPWGGKGYYKADQPDTCKKSHPVPVLKASASPAPVTSTVSESALPVTSAVPEATVPVTSPAAETTVPAAEPAP
;
A
#
# COMPACT_ATOMS: atom_id res chain seq x y z
N SER A 1 35.33 -20.54 -34.67
CA SER A 1 34.70 -20.83 -33.38
C SER A 1 34.68 -19.54 -32.59
N PHE A 2 33.51 -18.90 -32.46
CA PHE A 2 33.35 -17.74 -31.58
C PHE A 2 33.24 -18.31 -30.16
N SER A 3 34.25 -18.07 -29.32
CA SER A 3 34.14 -18.39 -27.90
C SER A 3 33.10 -17.45 -27.30
N GLU A 4 32.01 -18.00 -26.79
CA GLU A 4 30.97 -17.26 -26.10
C GLU A 4 31.54 -16.77 -24.76
N ARG A 5 32.15 -15.59 -24.77
CA ARG A 5 32.72 -14.97 -23.58
C ARG A 5 31.59 -14.24 -22.85
N VAL A 6 31.10 -14.83 -21.77
CA VAL A 6 30.18 -14.19 -20.84
C VAL A 6 30.95 -13.10 -20.08
N TYR A 7 30.48 -11.84 -20.17
CA TYR A 7 31.10 -10.70 -19.50
C TYR A 7 30.46 -10.39 -18.14
N LEU A 8 29.19 -10.74 -17.95
CA LEU A 8 28.46 -10.54 -16.72
C LEU A 8 27.33 -11.57 -16.62
N GLU A 9 27.23 -12.21 -15.46
CA GLU A 9 26.21 -13.19 -15.10
C GLU A 9 25.72 -12.84 -13.69
N ASN A 10 24.41 -12.94 -13.45
CA ASN A 10 23.79 -12.50 -12.20
C ASN A 10 23.00 -13.65 -11.55
N ASP A 11 23.73 -14.70 -11.15
CA ASP A 11 23.14 -15.92 -10.61
C ASP A 11 23.05 -15.93 -9.08
N SER A 12 23.68 -14.96 -8.41
CA SER A 12 23.80 -14.94 -6.95
C SER A 12 22.65 -14.20 -6.25
N TRP A 13 21.41 -14.42 -6.67
CA TRP A 13 20.27 -13.87 -5.94
C TRP A 13 20.12 -14.62 -4.59
N LYS A 14 20.60 -13.98 -3.52
CA LYS A 14 20.33 -14.43 -2.15
C LYS A 14 19.54 -13.33 -1.46
N GLY A 15 18.24 -13.54 -1.31
CA GLY A 15 17.39 -12.64 -0.51
C GLY A 15 17.74 -12.76 0.97
N GLU A 16 17.86 -11.63 1.65
CA GLU A 16 17.95 -11.57 3.11
C GLU A 16 16.55 -11.33 3.70
N ARG A 17 16.20 -12.08 4.75
CA ARG A 17 14.94 -11.87 5.46
C ARG A 17 15.05 -10.67 6.39
N VAL A 18 14.42 -9.56 6.00
CA VAL A 18 14.41 -8.31 6.78
C VAL A 18 13.20 -8.16 7.71
N ILE A 19 12.12 -8.93 7.48
CA ILE A 19 10.89 -8.92 8.29
C ILE A 19 10.37 -10.35 8.53
N SER A 20 9.63 -10.52 9.63
CA SER A 20 8.97 -11.81 9.93
C SER A 20 7.78 -12.08 8.99
N GLU A 21 7.41 -13.35 8.85
CA GLU A 21 6.28 -13.77 7.99
C GLU A 21 4.96 -13.21 8.50
N GLU A 22 4.75 -13.19 9.82
CA GLU A 22 3.57 -12.59 10.44
C GLU A 22 3.50 -11.09 10.12
N THR A 23 4.64 -10.40 10.16
CA THR A 23 4.70 -8.96 9.86
C THR A 23 4.36 -8.71 8.40
N ALA A 24 4.97 -9.45 7.47
CA ALA A 24 4.68 -9.33 6.04
C ALA A 24 3.21 -9.63 5.73
N PHE A 25 2.66 -10.68 6.33
CA PHE A 25 1.26 -11.08 6.17
C PHE A 25 0.29 -10.00 6.67
N ILE A 26 0.51 -9.48 7.89
CA ILE A 26 -0.35 -8.44 8.46
C ILE A 26 -0.23 -7.14 7.63
N MET A 27 0.98 -6.75 7.24
CA MET A 27 1.20 -5.58 6.37
C MET A 27 0.48 -5.73 5.03
N ARG A 28 0.53 -6.91 4.40
CA ARG A 28 -0.21 -7.19 3.17
C ARG A 28 -1.71 -6.95 3.35
N LYS A 29 -2.32 -7.54 4.39
CA LYS A 29 -3.76 -7.37 4.65
C LYS A 29 -4.13 -5.90 4.88
N MET A 30 -3.27 -5.12 5.55
CA MET A 30 -3.49 -3.68 5.73
C MET A 30 -3.35 -2.89 4.42
N LEU A 31 -2.37 -3.20 3.59
CA LEU A 31 -2.18 -2.55 2.29
C LEU A 31 -3.26 -2.93 1.26
N ARG A 32 -3.85 -4.12 1.38
CA ARG A 32 -5.05 -4.50 0.63
C ARG A 32 -6.22 -3.58 0.96
N GLU A 33 -6.44 -3.24 2.24
CA GLU A 33 -7.54 -2.34 2.64
C GLU A 33 -7.40 -0.93 2.07
N VAL A 34 -6.18 -0.45 1.81
CA VAL A 34 -5.96 0.83 1.11
C VAL A 34 -6.55 0.81 -0.29
N VAL A 35 -6.51 -0.33 -0.98
CA VAL A 35 -7.08 -0.51 -2.32
C VAL A 35 -8.57 -0.82 -2.24
N VAL A 36 -9.05 -1.61 -1.28
CA VAL A 36 -10.47 -1.99 -1.21
C VAL A 36 -11.33 -0.82 -0.70
N ASN A 37 -10.89 -0.18 0.39
CA ASN A 37 -11.69 0.79 1.15
C ASN A 37 -11.00 2.15 1.32
N GLY A 38 -9.77 2.32 0.83
CA GLY A 38 -8.96 3.52 1.05
C GLY A 38 -8.71 4.36 -0.21
N THR A 39 -7.60 5.11 -0.15
CA THR A 39 -7.17 6.07 -1.18
C THR A 39 -6.72 5.40 -2.49
N GLY A 40 -6.38 4.11 -2.45
CA GLY A 40 -5.93 3.33 -3.61
C GLY A 40 -7.06 2.75 -4.45
N LYS A 41 -8.33 3.03 -4.15
CA LYS A 41 -9.50 2.37 -4.75
C LYS A 41 -9.56 2.37 -6.26
N LYS A 42 -9.04 3.43 -6.89
CA LYS A 42 -8.99 3.52 -8.35
C LYS A 42 -8.01 2.54 -9.00
N ALA A 43 -7.08 1.95 -8.23
CA ALA A 43 -6.19 0.89 -8.70
C ALA A 43 -6.79 -0.53 -8.60
N ALA A 44 -7.97 -0.69 -8.01
CA ALA A 44 -8.53 -2.02 -7.74
C ALA A 44 -8.64 -2.88 -9.01
N LEU A 45 -8.15 -4.10 -8.89
CA LEU A 45 -8.15 -5.14 -9.91
C LEU A 45 -9.38 -6.02 -9.79
N GLN A 46 -9.75 -6.71 -10.87
CA GLN A 46 -10.92 -7.59 -10.90
C GLN A 46 -10.58 -9.04 -10.57
N ASN A 47 -9.43 -9.53 -11.07
CA ASN A 47 -9.09 -10.94 -11.05
C ASN A 47 -7.98 -11.29 -10.05
N LYS A 48 -7.15 -10.31 -9.67
CA LYS A 48 -6.02 -10.51 -8.74
C LYS A 48 -6.10 -9.68 -7.46
N GLU A 49 -5.45 -10.15 -6.39
CA GLU A 49 -5.30 -9.37 -5.17
C GLU A 49 -4.26 -8.26 -5.40
N LEU A 50 -4.67 -7.01 -5.25
CA LEU A 50 -3.76 -5.88 -5.24
C LEU A 50 -3.61 -5.32 -3.82
N CYS A 51 -2.36 -5.24 -3.37
CA CYS A 51 -1.97 -4.44 -2.22
C CYS A 51 -1.32 -3.16 -2.73
N GLY A 52 -1.54 -2.03 -2.06
CA GLY A 52 -0.86 -0.82 -2.49
C GLY A 52 -0.93 0.34 -1.53
N LYS A 53 -0.17 1.39 -1.84
CA LYS A 53 -0.14 2.61 -1.05
C LYS A 53 0.00 3.85 -1.93
N THR A 54 -0.80 4.86 -1.61
CA THR A 54 -0.64 6.22 -2.16
C THR A 54 0.40 7.00 -1.39
N GLY A 55 1.20 7.80 -2.12
CA GLY A 55 2.06 8.83 -1.56
C GLY A 55 1.80 10.17 -2.25
N THR A 56 1.86 11.25 -1.47
CA THR A 56 1.70 12.63 -1.95
C THR A 56 2.63 13.49 -1.12
N THR A 57 3.51 14.26 -1.76
CA THR A 57 4.38 15.21 -1.06
C THR A 57 3.69 16.56 -0.90
N GLU A 58 4.25 17.39 -0.01
CA GLU A 58 3.72 18.72 0.29
C GLU A 58 3.56 19.58 -0.97
N ASN A 59 2.48 20.36 -1.03
CA ASN A 59 2.11 21.20 -2.17
C ASN A 59 1.98 20.46 -3.52
N TYR A 60 1.70 19.14 -3.51
CA TYR A 60 1.52 18.33 -4.71
C TYR A 60 2.73 18.37 -5.65
N ARG A 61 3.95 18.39 -5.10
CA ARG A 61 5.18 18.27 -5.89
C ARG A 61 5.29 16.90 -6.54
N ASP A 62 4.89 15.88 -5.80
CA ASP A 62 4.94 14.49 -6.20
C ASP A 62 3.66 13.77 -5.80
N ILE A 63 3.17 12.94 -6.72
CA ILE A 63 2.18 11.91 -6.43
C ILE A 63 2.73 10.56 -6.86
N LEU A 64 2.51 9.53 -6.04
CA LEU A 64 2.96 8.18 -6.35
C LEU A 64 1.95 7.14 -5.88
N PHE A 65 2.00 5.99 -6.53
CA PHE A 65 1.32 4.79 -6.10
C PHE A 65 2.25 3.60 -6.28
N ALA A 66 2.43 2.82 -5.23
CA ALA A 66 3.14 1.55 -5.28
C ALA A 66 2.12 0.41 -5.14
N GLY A 67 2.17 -0.54 -6.07
CA GLY A 67 1.33 -1.73 -6.13
C GLY A 67 2.15 -3.01 -6.02
N LEU A 68 1.61 -3.98 -5.30
CA LEU A 68 2.14 -5.33 -5.12
C LEU A 68 1.03 -6.32 -5.48
N THR A 69 1.29 -7.15 -6.47
CA THR A 69 0.52 -8.37 -6.78
C THR A 69 1.32 -9.60 -6.36
N GLU A 70 0.77 -10.78 -6.57
CA GLU A 70 1.46 -12.05 -6.35
C GLU A 70 2.66 -12.24 -7.28
N ASP A 71 2.64 -11.58 -8.44
CA ASP A 71 3.63 -11.76 -9.51
C ASP A 71 4.73 -10.71 -9.48
N TYR A 72 4.42 -9.46 -9.12
CA TYR A 72 5.37 -8.37 -9.20
C TYR A 72 5.06 -7.19 -8.29
N VAL A 73 6.08 -6.35 -8.11
CA VAL A 73 5.98 -5.02 -7.50
C VAL A 73 6.21 -3.98 -8.58
N SER A 74 5.41 -2.93 -8.59
CA SER A 74 5.57 -1.81 -9.51
C SER A 74 5.12 -0.51 -8.86
N SER A 75 5.63 0.61 -9.35
CA SER A 75 5.20 1.93 -8.89
C SER A 75 5.11 2.90 -10.05
N VAL A 76 4.24 3.89 -9.88
CA VAL A 76 4.22 5.10 -10.70
C VAL A 76 4.54 6.28 -9.81
N TRP A 77 5.38 7.17 -10.31
CA TRP A 77 5.67 8.46 -9.71
C TRP A 77 5.44 9.53 -10.78
N ILE A 78 4.83 10.64 -10.36
CA ILE A 78 4.54 11.78 -11.22
C ILE A 78 4.94 13.04 -10.47
N GLY A 79 5.79 13.83 -11.11
CA GLY A 79 6.27 15.10 -10.61
C GLY A 79 6.86 15.90 -11.76
N TYR A 80 7.41 17.08 -11.44
CA TYR A 80 8.13 17.92 -12.39
C TYR A 80 9.63 17.85 -12.09
N ASP A 81 10.46 17.76 -13.12
CA ASP A 81 11.93 17.63 -12.97
C ASP A 81 12.55 18.79 -12.18
N ASN A 82 11.99 19.99 -12.30
CA ASN A 82 12.42 21.19 -11.58
C ASN A 82 11.80 21.33 -10.18
N GLY A 83 11.04 20.33 -9.72
CA GLY A 83 10.46 20.27 -8.38
C GLY A 83 9.42 21.36 -8.08
N ILE A 84 8.88 22.01 -9.10
CA ILE A 84 7.89 23.07 -8.91
C ILE A 84 6.60 22.51 -8.31
N ASN A 85 6.02 23.26 -7.40
CA ASN A 85 4.67 23.00 -6.92
C ASN A 85 3.72 23.12 -8.11
N SER A 86 2.90 22.10 -8.33
CA SER A 86 1.91 22.16 -9.38
C SER A 86 0.57 21.77 -8.81
N GLN A 87 -0.29 22.79 -8.67
CA GLN A 87 -1.69 22.57 -8.33
C GLN A 87 -2.40 21.67 -9.36
N ALA A 88 -1.83 21.50 -10.57
CA ALA A 88 -2.33 20.58 -11.58
C ALA A 88 -2.25 19.10 -11.13
N LEU A 89 -1.33 18.75 -10.23
CA LEU A 89 -1.24 17.38 -9.68
C LEU A 89 -2.22 17.11 -8.54
N LYS A 90 -2.93 18.13 -8.05
CA LYS A 90 -3.90 17.99 -6.95
C LYS A 90 -5.00 16.99 -7.26
N ASP A 91 -5.51 17.04 -8.49
CA ASP A 91 -6.62 16.21 -8.95
C ASP A 91 -6.14 15.00 -9.75
N ALA A 92 -4.81 14.88 -9.96
CA ALA A 92 -4.23 13.74 -10.64
C ALA A 92 -4.28 12.48 -9.76
N SER A 93 -4.51 11.33 -10.40
CA SER A 93 -4.73 10.06 -9.70
C SER A 93 -3.63 9.05 -10.03
N SER A 94 -2.61 8.99 -9.18
CA SER A 94 -1.55 7.98 -9.31
C SER A 94 -2.06 6.53 -9.29
N PRO A 95 -3.10 6.12 -8.51
CA PRO A 95 -3.62 4.75 -8.56
C PRO A 95 -4.31 4.43 -9.89
N GLU A 96 -5.02 5.39 -10.48
CA GLU A 96 -5.70 5.21 -11.77
C GLU A 96 -4.69 5.09 -12.90
N ILE A 97 -3.64 5.91 -12.87
CA ILE A 97 -2.54 5.83 -13.83
C ILE A 97 -1.81 4.50 -13.70
N TRP A 98 -1.53 4.05 -12.47
CA TRP A 98 -0.95 2.73 -12.24
C TRP A 98 -1.81 1.62 -12.85
N LYS A 99 -3.14 1.68 -12.67
CA LYS A 99 -4.05 0.69 -13.24
C LYS A 99 -4.03 0.67 -14.76
N ASN A 100 -3.96 1.84 -15.38
CA ASN A 100 -3.92 1.94 -16.84
C ASN A 100 -2.60 1.41 -17.43
N VAL A 101 -1.48 1.56 -16.71
CA VAL A 101 -0.15 1.12 -17.16
C VAL A 101 0.11 -0.36 -16.84
N PHE A 102 -0.14 -0.77 -15.60
CA PHE A 102 0.19 -2.10 -15.08
C PHE A 102 -1.04 -2.97 -14.82
N GLY A 103 -2.15 -2.36 -14.39
CA GLY A 103 -3.32 -3.09 -13.92
C GLY A 103 -3.93 -4.03 -14.97
N ASN A 104 -4.04 -3.58 -16.22
CA ASN A 104 -4.56 -4.43 -17.31
C ASN A 104 -3.69 -5.68 -17.55
N TYR A 105 -2.37 -5.56 -17.40
CA TYR A 105 -1.46 -6.70 -17.49
C TYR A 105 -1.61 -7.61 -16.27
N ALA A 106 -1.57 -7.06 -15.04
CA ALA A 106 -1.82 -7.84 -13.83
C ALA A 106 -3.13 -8.63 -13.88
N ASP A 107 -4.22 -8.03 -14.39
CA ASP A 107 -5.55 -8.67 -14.44
C ASP A 107 -5.70 -9.72 -15.54
N SER A 108 -4.81 -9.75 -16.54
CA SER A 108 -4.89 -10.67 -17.70
C SER A 108 -3.85 -11.78 -17.69
N VAL A 109 -2.80 -11.67 -16.88
CA VAL A 109 -1.76 -12.70 -16.78
C VAL A 109 -2.26 -13.86 -15.93
N GLU A 110 -2.40 -15.01 -16.56
CA GLU A 110 -2.56 -16.28 -15.85
C GLU A 110 -1.25 -16.61 -15.11
N SER A 111 -1.36 -16.84 -13.80
CA SER A 111 -0.23 -17.20 -12.95
C SER A 111 -0.72 -18.06 -11.81
N ASP A 112 0.06 -19.08 -11.46
CA ASP A 112 -0.15 -19.92 -10.27
C ASP A 112 0.39 -19.27 -9.00
N ALA A 113 0.93 -18.05 -9.09
CA ALA A 113 1.41 -17.30 -7.94
C ALA A 113 0.26 -16.95 -6.99
N SER A 114 0.49 -17.17 -5.71
CA SER A 114 -0.43 -16.80 -4.64
C SER A 114 0.34 -16.17 -3.49
N PHE A 115 -0.27 -15.20 -2.83
CA PHE A 115 0.33 -14.68 -1.61
C PHE A 115 0.38 -15.75 -0.51
N PRO A 116 1.52 -15.94 0.17
CA PRO A 116 1.61 -16.94 1.22
C PRO A 116 0.67 -16.59 2.39
N GLU A 117 -0.06 -17.57 2.89
CA GLU A 117 -0.80 -17.45 4.14
C GLU A 117 0.14 -17.70 5.33
N CYS A 118 -0.25 -17.26 6.52
CA CYS A 118 0.58 -17.37 7.73
C CYS A 118 -0.23 -17.96 8.90
N GLU A 119 0.07 -19.20 9.26
CA GLU A 119 -0.64 -19.94 10.33
C GLU A 119 -0.40 -19.33 11.73
N ASN A 120 0.73 -18.65 11.92
CA ASN A 120 1.10 -18.02 13.19
C ASN A 120 0.33 -16.72 13.46
N VAL A 121 -0.47 -16.24 12.50
CA VAL A 121 -1.31 -15.05 12.67
C VAL A 121 -2.70 -15.46 13.13
N LYS A 122 -3.09 -15.04 14.33
CA LYS A 122 -4.43 -15.28 14.85
C LYS A 122 -5.39 -14.20 14.40
N ILE A 123 -6.51 -14.63 13.85
CA ILE A 123 -7.60 -13.76 13.40
C ILE A 123 -8.61 -13.62 14.53
N SER A 124 -8.91 -12.40 14.94
CA SER A 124 -9.94 -12.11 15.95
C SER A 124 -10.57 -10.74 15.72
N ALA A 125 -11.78 -10.51 16.22
CA ALA A 125 -12.41 -9.20 16.11
C ALA A 125 -11.71 -8.16 17.01
N TYR A 126 -11.60 -6.92 16.56
CA TYR A 126 -11.14 -5.78 17.37
C TYR A 126 -12.30 -4.84 17.69
N CYS A 127 -12.18 -4.09 18.79
CA CYS A 127 -13.08 -3.00 19.12
C CYS A 127 -12.58 -1.72 18.44
N ALA A 128 -13.38 -1.15 17.53
CA ALA A 128 -12.97 0.04 16.77
C ALA A 128 -12.79 1.30 17.63
N GLU A 129 -13.37 1.34 18.82
CA GLU A 129 -13.25 2.48 19.73
C GLU A 129 -11.99 2.41 20.61
N THR A 130 -11.57 1.20 21.02
CA THR A 130 -10.47 1.04 21.99
C THR A 130 -9.20 0.46 21.38
N GLY A 131 -9.27 -0.09 20.15
CA GLY A 131 -8.17 -0.81 19.51
C GLY A 131 -7.84 -2.17 20.15
N LYS A 132 -8.53 -2.53 21.25
CA LYS A 132 -8.36 -3.79 21.99
C LYS A 132 -9.14 -4.93 21.34
N GLN A 133 -8.86 -6.17 21.75
CA GLN A 133 -9.62 -7.32 21.27
C GLN A 133 -11.10 -7.18 21.65
N SER A 134 -12.00 -7.50 20.74
CA SER A 134 -13.43 -7.36 20.97
C SER A 134 -13.94 -8.34 22.04
N ALA A 135 -14.76 -7.85 22.98
CA ALA A 135 -15.50 -8.69 23.92
C ALA A 135 -16.76 -9.29 23.27
N LYS A 136 -17.38 -10.28 23.92
CA LYS A 136 -18.70 -10.78 23.52
C LYS A 136 -19.69 -9.61 23.45
N ARG A 137 -20.33 -9.42 22.29
CA ARG A 137 -21.31 -8.35 21.96
C ARG A 137 -20.76 -6.94 21.79
N CYS A 138 -19.47 -6.74 21.46
CA CYS A 138 -19.04 -5.42 20.98
C CYS A 138 -19.72 -5.12 19.62
N PRO A 139 -20.49 -4.02 19.50
CA PRO A 139 -21.19 -3.69 18.27
C PRO A 139 -20.30 -3.03 17.22
N TRP A 140 -19.13 -2.54 17.62
CA TRP A 140 -18.20 -1.82 16.77
C TRP A 140 -16.92 -2.63 16.61
N GLY A 141 -16.59 -2.97 15.38
CA GLY A 141 -15.39 -3.73 15.13
C GLY A 141 -15.25 -4.23 13.71
N GLY A 142 -14.07 -4.79 13.46
CA GLY A 142 -13.75 -5.47 12.22
C GLY A 142 -12.86 -6.68 12.49
N LYS A 143 -12.39 -7.29 11.41
CA LYS A 143 -11.44 -8.40 11.45
C LYS A 143 -10.04 -7.85 11.75
N GLY A 144 -9.45 -8.27 12.87
CA GLY A 144 -8.07 -7.97 13.24
C GLY A 144 -7.15 -9.17 13.03
N TYR A 145 -5.86 -8.88 12.84
CA TYR A 145 -4.80 -9.86 12.63
C TYR A 145 -3.72 -9.65 13.69
N TYR A 146 -3.46 -10.68 14.50
CA TYR A 146 -2.60 -10.57 15.67
C TYR A 146 -1.46 -11.56 15.60
N LYS A 147 -0.28 -11.10 16.01
CA LYS A 147 0.84 -11.96 16.37
C LYS A 147 0.53 -12.71 17.68
N ALA A 148 1.51 -13.44 18.19
CA ALA A 148 1.39 -14.17 19.45
C ALA A 148 1.09 -13.23 20.65
N ASP A 149 1.60 -12.00 20.63
CA ASP A 149 1.33 -10.97 21.63
C ASP A 149 -0.01 -10.26 21.35
N GLN A 150 -1.04 -10.65 22.08
CA GLN A 150 -2.40 -10.13 21.85
C GLN A 150 -2.74 -9.03 22.85
N PRO A 151 -3.41 -7.95 22.42
CA PRO A 151 -3.89 -6.94 23.34
C PRO A 151 -5.03 -7.52 24.20
N ASP A 152 -5.20 -6.97 25.40
CA ASP A 152 -6.32 -7.30 26.29
C ASP A 152 -7.67 -7.20 25.57
N THR A 153 -8.67 -7.88 26.10
CA THR A 153 -10.06 -7.68 25.67
C THR A 153 -10.58 -6.30 26.10
N CYS A 154 -11.38 -5.66 25.24
CA CYS A 154 -12.13 -4.45 25.52
C CYS A 154 -13.07 -4.68 26.71
N LYS A 155 -13.00 -3.80 27.71
CA LYS A 155 -13.86 -3.82 28.90
C LYS A 155 -14.95 -2.74 28.87
N LYS A 156 -15.00 -1.94 27.81
CA LYS A 156 -15.95 -0.82 27.70
C LYS A 156 -17.34 -1.36 27.37
N SER A 157 -18.35 -0.83 28.06
CA SER A 157 -19.74 -1.07 27.69
C SER A 157 -20.09 -0.16 26.52
N HIS A 158 -20.55 -0.74 25.41
CA HIS A 158 -20.97 -0.01 24.23
C HIS A 158 -22.51 -0.07 24.14
N PRO A 159 -23.19 1.04 23.84
CA PRO A 159 -24.61 1.00 23.51
C PRO A 159 -24.81 0.09 22.29
N VAL A 160 -25.63 -0.94 22.45
CA VAL A 160 -25.91 -1.89 21.36
C VAL A 160 -26.79 -1.17 20.33
N PRO A 161 -26.37 -1.03 19.06
CA PRO A 161 -27.26 -0.59 18.01
C PRO A 161 -28.38 -1.63 17.89
N VAL A 162 -29.62 -1.21 18.03
CA VAL A 162 -30.77 -2.06 17.72
C VAL A 162 -30.68 -2.38 16.23
N LEU A 163 -30.29 -3.61 15.88
CA LEU A 163 -30.30 -4.10 14.51
C LEU A 163 -31.75 -4.05 14.02
N LYS A 164 -32.13 -3.00 13.28
CA LYS A 164 -33.36 -3.04 12.50
C LYS A 164 -33.16 -4.10 11.42
N ALA A 165 -34.00 -5.13 11.41
CA ALA A 165 -34.02 -6.14 10.36
C ALA A 165 -34.13 -5.43 8.99
N SER A 166 -33.06 -5.49 8.20
CA SER A 166 -33.07 -4.93 6.84
C SER A 166 -33.90 -5.87 5.98
N ALA A 167 -35.07 -5.39 5.55
CA ALA A 167 -35.76 -5.98 4.41
C ALA A 167 -34.82 -5.95 3.19
N SER A 168 -34.84 -7.03 2.42
CA SER A 168 -34.12 -7.19 1.16
C SER A 168 -34.44 -6.02 0.21
N PRO A 169 -33.45 -5.30 -0.36
CA PRO A 169 -33.76 -4.24 -1.30
C PRO A 169 -34.04 -4.81 -2.70
N ALA A 170 -35.19 -4.43 -3.26
CA ALA A 170 -35.42 -4.41 -4.70
C ALA A 170 -34.64 -3.23 -5.34
N PRO A 171 -34.33 -3.27 -6.64
CA PRO A 171 -33.33 -2.39 -7.24
C PRO A 171 -33.92 -1.05 -7.66
N VAL A 172 -33.22 0.07 -7.42
CA VAL A 172 -33.36 1.30 -8.23
C VAL A 172 -32.14 2.23 -8.08
N THR A 173 -31.45 2.37 -9.21
CA THR A 173 -31.09 3.60 -9.95
C THR A 173 -30.58 4.85 -9.20
N SER A 174 -29.33 5.20 -9.57
CA SER A 174 -28.55 6.46 -9.48
C SER A 174 -29.11 7.73 -8.84
N THR A 175 -28.31 8.37 -7.98
CA THR A 175 -28.01 9.81 -8.08
C THR A 175 -26.75 10.17 -7.30
N VAL A 176 -25.87 10.95 -7.92
CA VAL A 176 -24.66 11.55 -7.35
C VAL A 176 -25.02 12.77 -6.51
N SER A 177 -24.46 12.88 -5.30
CA SER A 177 -24.42 14.12 -4.53
C SER A 177 -23.07 14.24 -3.82
N GLU A 178 -22.36 15.28 -4.22
CA GLU A 178 -21.08 15.77 -3.73
C GLU A 178 -21.29 16.54 -2.42
N SER A 179 -20.50 16.24 -1.38
CA SER A 179 -20.38 17.12 -0.22
C SER A 179 -19.02 16.90 0.45
N ALA A 180 -18.15 17.90 0.30
CA ALA A 180 -16.83 17.96 0.91
C ALA A 180 -16.94 18.51 2.33
N LEU A 181 -16.21 17.90 3.27
CA LEU A 181 -15.95 18.48 4.59
C LEU A 181 -14.44 18.76 4.73
N PRO A 182 -14.05 19.91 5.33
CA PRO A 182 -12.65 20.24 5.54
C PRO A 182 -12.13 19.54 6.81
N VAL A 183 -10.92 18.98 6.74
CA VAL A 183 -10.20 18.51 7.93
C VAL A 183 -8.90 19.29 8.04
N THR A 184 -8.84 20.13 9.07
CA THR A 184 -7.66 20.84 9.55
C THR A 184 -6.69 19.83 10.19
N SER A 185 -5.46 19.74 9.68
CA SER A 185 -4.38 18.92 10.23
C SER A 185 -3.50 19.76 11.17
N ALA A 186 -3.24 19.25 12.38
CA ALA A 186 -2.15 19.73 13.23
C ALA A 186 -1.61 18.56 14.06
N VAL A 187 -0.41 18.09 13.73
CA VAL A 187 0.48 17.27 14.60
C VAL A 187 1.94 17.66 14.26
N PRO A 188 2.83 17.84 15.25
CA PRO A 188 4.11 18.54 15.07
C PRO A 188 5.22 17.69 14.45
N GLU A 189 6.18 18.43 13.90
CA GLU A 189 7.39 18.04 13.19
C GLU A 189 8.37 17.25 14.07
N ALA A 190 8.73 16.04 13.64
CA ALA A 190 9.83 15.26 14.20
C ALA A 190 11.07 15.46 13.31
N THR A 191 12.05 16.19 13.81
CA THR A 191 13.34 16.44 13.16
C THR A 191 14.24 15.21 13.32
N VAL A 192 14.66 14.61 12.21
CA VAL A 192 15.73 13.62 12.18
C VAL A 192 16.88 14.20 11.33
N PRO A 193 18.13 14.28 11.82
CA PRO A 193 19.22 14.84 11.05
C PRO A 193 19.70 13.83 10.00
N VAL A 194 19.70 14.21 8.73
CA VAL A 194 20.34 13.46 7.65
C VAL A 194 21.78 13.96 7.52
N THR A 195 22.74 13.16 7.98
CA THR A 195 24.16 13.33 7.60
C THR A 195 24.40 12.61 6.28
N SER A 196 24.65 13.37 5.23
CA SER A 196 25.04 12.88 3.91
C SER A 196 26.56 12.71 3.83
N PRO A 197 27.12 11.57 3.41
CA PRO A 197 28.53 11.49 3.04
C PRO A 197 28.71 11.87 1.57
N ALA A 198 29.51 12.90 1.33
CA ALA A 198 29.98 13.28 0.00
C ALA A 198 30.92 12.20 -0.54
N ALA A 199 30.57 11.60 -1.68
CA ALA A 199 31.49 10.82 -2.50
C ALA A 199 31.90 11.67 -3.70
N GLU A 200 33.13 12.17 -3.65
CA GLU A 200 33.80 12.89 -4.72
C GLU A 200 34.48 11.86 -5.63
N THR A 201 33.90 11.57 -6.79
CA THR A 201 34.50 10.69 -7.81
C THR A 201 35.25 11.55 -8.81
N THR A 202 36.57 11.60 -8.69
CA THR A 202 37.47 12.13 -9.72
C THR A 202 37.56 11.16 -10.89
N VAL A 203 37.27 11.64 -12.09
CA VAL A 203 37.45 10.90 -13.35
C VAL A 203 38.90 11.10 -13.80
N PRO A 204 39.70 10.05 -14.10
CA PRO A 204 41.01 10.24 -14.69
C PRO A 204 40.89 10.51 -16.20
N ALA A 205 41.66 11.48 -16.68
CA ALA A 205 41.74 11.87 -18.08
C ALA A 205 42.33 10.75 -18.96
N ALA A 206 41.78 10.59 -20.15
CA ALA A 206 42.26 9.65 -21.16
C ALA A 206 43.62 10.11 -21.73
N GLU A 207 44.56 9.17 -21.79
CA GLU A 207 45.85 9.30 -22.48
C GLU A 207 45.66 8.98 -23.98
N PRO A 208 46.29 9.73 -24.92
CA PRO A 208 46.15 9.43 -26.34
C PRO A 208 47.05 8.25 -26.74
N ALA A 209 46.48 7.30 -27.49
CA ALA A 209 47.19 6.16 -28.08
C ALA A 209 48.09 6.58 -29.27
N PRO A 210 49.13 5.79 -29.59
CA PRO A 210 50.07 6.08 -30.69
C PRO A 210 49.49 5.93 -32.10
#